data_AF-S2ZDW3-F1
#
_entry.id   AF-S2ZDW3-F1
#
_cell.length_a   1.000
_cell.length_b   1.000
_cell.length_c   1.000
_cell.angle_alpha   90.00
_cell.angle_beta   90.00
_cell.angle_gamma   90.00
#
_symmetry.space_group_name_H-M   'P 1'
#
loop_
_entity.id
_entity.type
_entity.pdbx_description
1 polymer ?
#
loop_
_entity_poly.entity_id
_entity_poly.type
_entity_poly.pdbx_seq_one_letter_code
_entity_poly.pdbx_strand_id
1 'polypeptide(L)'
;MSNDEIFAAAYREHYWAVSRYVARRLDGRTSEVEEVVAEVFTVAWRRRADLPGSPLPWLYGVARNCLANAVRGYGRRHRLVHRLGNDETAHGRQIVDSPDAEAPGAWVHEALARLSEADQEVLRLTAWEELGIDEVAVVLGCGSRAAAMRLHRARRRLRAEIDRLHPTLSTGPTATKEHGHG
;
A
#
# COMPACT_ATOMS: atom_id res chain seq x y z
N MET A 1 -16.95 18.68 21.56
CA MET A 1 -17.54 17.81 20.52
C MET A 1 -17.72 16.42 21.11
N SER A 2 -18.87 15.79 20.91
CA SER A 2 -19.11 14.38 21.25
C SER A 2 -18.21 13.48 20.39
N ASN A 3 -17.91 12.27 20.86
CA ASN A 3 -17.19 11.26 20.07
C ASN A 3 -17.91 10.93 18.76
N ASP A 4 -19.24 11.04 18.74
CA ASP A 4 -20.06 10.83 17.55
C ASP A 4 -19.82 11.95 16.51
N GLU A 5 -19.66 13.19 16.96
CA GLU A 5 -19.35 14.34 16.09
C GLU A 5 -17.92 14.25 15.54
N ILE A 6 -16.96 13.83 16.38
CA ILE A 6 -15.57 13.58 15.97
C ILE A 6 -15.52 12.51 14.89
N PHE A 7 -16.21 11.39 15.08
CA PHE A 7 -16.31 10.36 14.06
C PHE A 7 -16.96 10.88 12.78
N ALA A 8 -18.08 11.58 12.88
CA ALA A 8 -18.80 12.09 11.70
C ALA A 8 -17.94 13.08 10.90
N ALA A 9 -17.12 13.90 11.57
CA ALA A 9 -16.14 14.75 10.92
C ALA A 9 -15.07 13.93 10.20
N ALA A 10 -14.43 12.98 10.89
CA ALA A 10 -13.40 12.11 10.31
C ALA A 10 -13.94 11.29 9.11
N TYR A 11 -15.17 10.79 9.18
CA TYR A 11 -15.82 10.11 8.06
C TYR A 11 -15.94 11.01 6.84
N ARG A 12 -16.56 12.19 7.00
CA ARG A 12 -16.77 13.12 5.87
C ARG A 12 -15.46 13.59 5.25
N GLU A 13 -14.46 13.83 6.07
CA GLU A 13 -13.16 14.34 5.62
C GLU A 13 -12.33 13.26 4.91
N HIS A 14 -12.37 12.01 5.38
CA HIS A 14 -11.40 11.00 4.97
C HIS A 14 -11.98 9.84 4.16
N TYR A 15 -13.30 9.77 3.94
CA TYR A 15 -13.92 8.70 3.16
C TYR A 15 -13.19 8.44 1.85
N TRP A 16 -13.03 9.46 1.01
CA TRP A 16 -12.40 9.31 -0.31
C TRP A 16 -10.92 8.94 -0.25
N ALA A 17 -10.20 9.44 0.75
CA ALA A 17 -8.80 9.10 0.97
C ALA A 17 -8.66 7.60 1.32
N VAL A 18 -9.53 7.08 2.19
CA VAL A 18 -9.59 5.65 2.55
C VAL A 18 -10.02 4.80 1.35
N SER A 19 -11.05 5.21 0.59
CA SER A 19 -11.50 4.47 -0.59
C SER A 19 -10.42 4.37 -1.66
N ARG A 20 -9.68 5.45 -1.93
CA ARG A 20 -8.54 5.43 -2.87
C ARG A 20 -7.41 4.54 -2.37
N TYR A 21 -7.08 4.62 -1.08
CA TYR A 21 -6.08 3.77 -0.45
C TYR A 21 -6.42 2.27 -0.61
N VAL A 22 -7.68 1.91 -0.40
CA VAL A 22 -8.19 0.53 -0.54
C VAL A 22 -8.19 0.10 -2.01
N ALA A 23 -8.71 0.93 -2.90
CA ALA A 23 -8.78 0.62 -4.34
C ALA A 23 -7.41 0.34 -4.95
N ARG A 24 -6.39 1.13 -4.59
CA ARG A 24 -4.99 0.93 -5.05
C ARG A 24 -4.35 -0.37 -4.57
N ARG A 25 -4.96 -1.10 -3.63
CA ARG A 25 -4.45 -2.37 -3.07
C ARG A 25 -5.28 -3.59 -3.45
N LEU A 26 -6.41 -3.38 -4.12
CA LEU A 26 -7.31 -4.44 -4.56
C LEU A 26 -7.18 -4.76 -6.06
N ASP A 27 -6.34 -4.04 -6.81
CA ASP A 27 -5.92 -4.32 -8.19
C ASP A 27 -7.08 -4.74 -9.11
N GLY A 28 -8.05 -3.84 -9.29
CA GLY A 28 -9.18 -4.05 -10.21
C GLY A 28 -10.39 -4.74 -9.59
N ARG A 29 -10.33 -5.18 -8.33
CA ARG A 29 -11.48 -5.72 -7.58
C ARG A 29 -12.35 -4.61 -6.99
N THR A 30 -12.88 -3.75 -7.85
CA THR A 30 -13.64 -2.55 -7.48
C THR A 30 -14.86 -2.87 -6.61
N SER A 31 -15.51 -4.01 -6.83
CA SER A 31 -16.67 -4.45 -6.05
C SER A 31 -16.34 -4.70 -4.57
N GLU A 32 -15.08 -4.99 -4.22
CA GLU A 32 -14.65 -5.24 -2.84
C GLU A 32 -14.28 -3.94 -2.08
N VAL A 33 -14.09 -2.82 -2.80
CA VAL A 33 -13.62 -1.56 -2.19
C VAL A 33 -14.62 -1.05 -1.15
N GLU A 34 -15.89 -0.95 -1.53
CA GLU A 34 -16.96 -0.43 -0.67
C GLU A 34 -17.14 -1.29 0.59
N GLU A 35 -17.00 -2.62 0.46
CA GLU A 35 -17.10 -3.54 1.60
C GLU A 35 -15.97 -3.31 2.61
N VAL A 36 -14.73 -3.20 2.13
CA VAL A 36 -13.57 -2.94 3.00
C VAL A 36 -13.66 -1.55 3.63
N VAL A 37 -14.08 -0.53 2.88
CA VAL A 37 -14.27 0.84 3.39
C VAL A 37 -15.33 0.86 4.49
N ALA A 38 -16.46 0.18 4.28
CA ALA A 38 -17.50 0.05 5.31
C ALA A 38 -16.97 -0.64 6.57
N GLU A 39 -16.15 -1.67 6.43
CA GLU A 39 -15.50 -2.34 7.57
C GLU A 39 -14.57 -1.38 8.34
N VAL A 40 -13.76 -0.59 7.63
CA VAL A 40 -12.85 0.40 8.23
C VAL A 40 -13.62 1.40 9.08
N PHE A 41 -14.69 1.99 8.53
CA PHE A 41 -15.47 2.98 9.26
C PHE A 41 -16.34 2.35 10.36
N THR A 42 -16.70 1.07 10.25
CA THR A 42 -17.32 0.32 11.35
C THR A 42 -16.35 0.16 12.53
N VAL A 43 -15.09 -0.17 12.26
CA VAL A 43 -14.04 -0.23 13.30
C VAL A 43 -13.82 1.16 13.91
N ALA A 44 -13.73 2.20 13.08
CA ALA A 44 -13.60 3.58 13.54
C ALA A 44 -14.78 4.02 14.42
N TRP A 45 -16.02 3.64 14.08
CA TRP A 45 -17.20 3.92 14.90
C TRP A 45 -17.14 3.23 16.26
N ARG A 46 -16.76 1.94 16.29
CA ARG A 46 -16.62 1.19 17.54
C ARG A 46 -15.53 1.77 18.45
N ARG A 47 -14.48 2.35 17.85
CA ARG A 47 -13.32 2.92 18.54
C ARG A 47 -13.27 4.45 18.50
N ARG A 48 -14.41 5.11 18.30
CA ARG A 48 -14.48 6.56 18.12
C ARG A 48 -13.95 7.38 19.31
N ALA A 49 -13.95 6.79 20.51
CA ALA A 49 -13.34 7.39 21.70
C ALA A 49 -11.80 7.42 21.64
N ASP A 50 -11.18 6.56 20.82
CA ASP A 50 -9.72 6.44 20.64
C ASP A 50 -9.22 7.20 19.39
N LEU A 51 -10.10 7.90 18.65
CA LEU A 51 -9.71 8.57 17.41
C LEU A 51 -8.67 9.67 17.71
N PRO A 52 -7.48 9.61 17.09
CA PRO A 52 -6.48 10.65 17.30
C PRO A 52 -6.88 11.95 16.58
N GLY A 53 -6.25 13.06 16.99
CA GLY A 53 -6.49 14.37 16.37
C GLY A 53 -6.14 14.43 14.87
N SER A 54 -5.19 13.59 14.41
CA SER A 54 -4.97 13.30 12.98
C SER A 54 -5.42 11.87 12.69
N PRO A 55 -6.69 11.65 12.28
CA PRO A 55 -7.26 10.31 12.17
C PRO A 55 -6.85 9.58 10.89
N LEU A 56 -6.42 10.27 9.84
CA LEU A 56 -6.15 9.64 8.54
C LEU A 56 -5.08 8.52 8.59
N PRO A 57 -3.88 8.70 9.21
CA PRO A 57 -2.90 7.62 9.32
C PRO A 57 -3.43 6.42 10.13
N TRP A 58 -4.22 6.68 11.17
CA TRP A 58 -4.86 5.64 11.97
C TRP A 58 -5.89 4.85 11.14
N LEU A 59 -6.71 5.55 10.34
CA LEU A 59 -7.68 4.94 9.42
C LEU A 59 -6.99 4.08 8.36
N TYR A 60 -5.84 4.51 7.82
CA TYR A 60 -5.04 3.67 6.93
C TYR A 60 -4.49 2.43 7.63
N GLY A 61 -4.08 2.54 8.91
CA GLY A 61 -3.69 1.38 9.71
C GLY A 61 -4.83 0.37 9.87
N VAL A 62 -6.05 0.86 10.11
CA VAL A 62 -7.27 0.02 10.13
C VAL A 62 -7.52 -0.61 8.77
N ALA A 63 -7.49 0.18 7.69
CA ALA A 63 -7.68 -0.30 6.32
C ALA A 63 -6.68 -1.38 5.93
N ARG A 64 -5.40 -1.23 6.32
CA ARG A 64 -4.37 -2.26 6.13
C ARG A 64 -4.75 -3.58 6.80
N ASN A 65 -5.30 -3.54 8.00
CA ASN A 65 -5.73 -4.74 8.72
C ASN A 65 -6.97 -5.38 8.08
N CYS A 66 -7.96 -4.57 7.68
CA CYS A 66 -9.15 -5.03 6.95
C CYS A 66 -8.76 -5.69 5.62
N LEU A 67 -7.88 -5.07 4.82
CA LEU A 67 -7.35 -5.66 3.59
C LEU A 67 -6.65 -7.01 3.82
N ALA A 68 -5.80 -7.08 4.84
CA ALA A 68 -5.12 -8.34 5.19
C ALA A 68 -6.12 -9.43 5.64
N ASN A 69 -7.23 -9.04 6.25
CA ASN A 69 -8.32 -9.95 6.61
C ASN A 69 -9.18 -10.34 5.42
N ALA A 70 -9.46 -9.42 4.48
CA ALA A 70 -10.20 -9.70 3.24
C ALA A 70 -9.45 -10.73 2.38
N VAL A 71 -8.13 -10.57 2.19
CA VAL A 71 -7.29 -11.54 1.47
C VAL A 71 -7.28 -12.91 2.15
N ARG A 72 -7.15 -12.97 3.48
CA ARG A 72 -7.21 -14.24 4.25
C ARG A 72 -8.62 -14.85 4.28
N GLY A 73 -9.64 -14.00 4.34
CA GLY A 73 -11.06 -14.34 4.34
C GLY A 73 -11.48 -14.94 3.01
N TYR A 74 -11.00 -14.39 1.90
CA TYR A 74 -11.12 -14.99 0.57
C TYR A 74 -10.44 -16.35 0.49
N GLY A 75 -9.22 -16.50 1.04
CA GLY A 75 -8.57 -17.81 1.13
C GLY A 75 -9.40 -18.86 1.88
N ARG A 76 -10.20 -18.48 2.88
CA ARG A 76 -11.10 -19.39 3.61
C ARG A 76 -12.45 -19.58 2.92
N ARG A 77 -13.05 -18.52 2.37
CA ARG A 77 -14.35 -18.56 1.69
C ARG A 77 -14.24 -19.28 0.36
N HIS A 78 -13.14 -19.10 -0.39
CA HIS A 78 -12.80 -19.89 -1.57
C HIS A 78 -12.64 -21.37 -1.23
N ARG A 79 -11.97 -21.74 -0.12
CA ARG A 79 -11.88 -23.13 0.36
C ARG A 79 -13.21 -23.71 0.87
N LEU A 80 -14.18 -22.87 1.24
CA LEU A 80 -15.51 -23.32 1.64
C LEU A 80 -16.41 -23.52 0.42
N VAL A 81 -16.33 -22.60 -0.57
CA VAL A 81 -17.06 -22.69 -1.84
C VAL A 81 -16.52 -23.83 -2.72
N HIS A 82 -15.20 -24.05 -2.77
CA HIS A 82 -14.60 -25.21 -3.46
C HIS A 82 -14.92 -26.57 -2.82
N ARG A 83 -15.37 -26.60 -1.56
CA ARG A 83 -15.83 -27.85 -0.91
C ARG A 83 -17.30 -28.16 -1.20
N LEU A 84 -18.06 -27.20 -1.76
CA LEU A 84 -19.46 -27.37 -2.14
C LEU A 84 -19.68 -27.51 -3.66
N GLY A 85 -18.66 -27.35 -4.50
CA GLY A 85 -18.75 -27.56 -5.94
C GLY A 85 -17.49 -28.22 -6.50
N ASN A 86 -17.63 -29.40 -7.12
CA ASN A 86 -16.58 -30.10 -7.85
C ASN A 86 -16.24 -29.39 -9.17
N ASP A 87 -14.93 -29.35 -9.49
CA ASP A 87 -14.22 -29.09 -10.76
C ASP A 87 -14.66 -27.88 -11.62
N GLU A 88 -13.81 -27.03 -12.20
CA GLU A 88 -12.45 -27.21 -12.70
C GLU A 88 -11.84 -25.81 -12.94
N THR A 89 -10.55 -25.65 -12.63
CA THR A 89 -9.54 -24.80 -13.29
C THR A 89 -8.57 -24.17 -12.30
N ALA A 90 -7.37 -24.75 -12.31
CA ALA A 90 -6.17 -24.17 -11.75
C ALA A 90 -5.55 -23.16 -12.73
N HIS A 91 -4.74 -22.27 -12.15
CA HIS A 91 -3.75 -21.37 -12.76
C HIS A 91 -4.20 -19.96 -13.14
N GLY A 92 -3.50 -19.02 -12.52
CA GLY A 92 -3.42 -17.64 -12.97
C GLY A 92 -3.10 -16.70 -11.84
N ARG A 93 -1.82 -16.61 -11.42
CA ARG A 93 -1.28 -15.29 -11.05
C ARG A 93 -1.36 -14.51 -12.35
N GLN A 94 -2.53 -13.91 -12.59
CA GLN A 94 -2.75 -13.06 -13.73
C GLN A 94 -1.85 -11.87 -13.49
N ILE A 95 -0.69 -11.92 -14.13
CA ILE A 95 -0.01 -10.73 -14.59
C ILE A 95 -1.12 -9.98 -15.31
N VAL A 96 -1.66 -8.96 -14.65
CA VAL A 96 -2.50 -8.00 -15.35
C VAL A 96 -1.53 -7.39 -16.34
N ASP A 97 -1.59 -7.89 -17.57
CA ASP A 97 -1.02 -7.23 -18.72
C ASP A 97 -1.80 -5.92 -18.79
N SER A 98 -1.21 -4.91 -18.16
CA SER A 98 -1.73 -3.56 -18.22
C SER A 98 -1.63 -3.17 -19.69
N PRO A 99 -2.68 -2.59 -20.31
CA PRO A 99 -2.62 -2.12 -21.71
C PRO A 99 -1.52 -1.06 -21.95
N ASP A 100 -0.82 -0.66 -20.89
CA ASP A 100 0.19 0.37 -20.82
C ASP A 100 1.62 -0.19 -20.82
N ALA A 101 1.88 -1.37 -21.39
CA ALA A 101 3.24 -1.90 -21.55
C ALA A 101 4.18 -0.93 -22.34
N GLU A 102 3.62 0.05 -23.04
CA GLU A 102 4.35 1.14 -23.72
C GLU A 102 4.30 2.50 -22.98
N ALA A 103 3.60 2.61 -21.84
CA ALA A 103 3.55 3.87 -21.09
C ALA A 103 4.86 4.09 -20.31
N PRO A 104 5.43 5.30 -20.34
CA PRO A 104 6.56 5.67 -19.50
C PRO A 104 6.26 5.36 -18.02
N GLY A 105 6.93 4.34 -17.45
CA GLY A 105 6.78 3.95 -16.04
C GLY A 105 6.13 2.58 -15.78
N ALA A 106 5.79 1.80 -16.82
CA ALA A 106 5.32 0.42 -16.64
C ALA A 106 6.34 -0.44 -15.85
N TRP A 107 7.64 -0.25 -16.12
CA TRP A 107 8.74 -0.92 -15.42
C TRP A 107 8.82 -0.57 -13.92
N VAL A 108 8.34 0.61 -13.50
CA VAL A 108 8.31 0.99 -12.08
C VAL A 108 7.27 0.14 -11.34
N HIS A 109 6.11 -0.08 -11.96
CA HIS A 109 5.07 -0.94 -11.41
C HIS A 109 5.58 -2.40 -11.32
N GLU A 110 6.31 -2.87 -12.33
CA GLU A 110 6.93 -4.19 -12.30
C GLU A 110 8.00 -4.30 -11.19
N ALA A 111 8.90 -3.33 -11.09
CA ALA A 111 9.94 -3.29 -10.05
C ALA A 111 9.31 -3.28 -8.64
N LEU A 112 8.25 -2.50 -8.45
CA LEU A 112 7.50 -2.46 -7.19
C LEU A 112 6.85 -3.81 -6.89
N ALA A 113 6.22 -4.45 -7.88
CA ALA A 113 5.55 -5.74 -7.73
C ALA A 113 6.50 -6.89 -7.36
N ARG A 114 7.81 -6.75 -7.63
CA ARG A 114 8.85 -7.71 -7.24
C ARG A 114 9.30 -7.59 -5.78
N LEU A 115 8.96 -6.50 -5.09
CA LEU A 115 9.26 -6.31 -3.67
C LEU A 115 8.30 -7.09 -2.77
N SER A 116 8.69 -7.30 -1.51
CA SER A 116 7.78 -7.83 -0.49
C SER A 116 6.60 -6.87 -0.26
N GLU A 117 5.42 -7.39 0.09
CA GLU A 117 4.24 -6.56 0.40
C GLU A 117 4.55 -5.48 1.45
N ALA A 118 5.39 -5.80 2.44
CA ALA A 118 5.77 -4.85 3.47
C ALA A 118 6.64 -3.70 2.92
N ASP A 119 7.56 -3.98 1.99
CA ASP A 119 8.37 -2.95 1.33
C ASP A 119 7.51 -2.11 0.38
N GLN A 120 6.63 -2.75 -0.39
CA GLN A 120 5.67 -2.06 -1.27
C GLN A 120 4.79 -1.11 -0.48
N GLU A 121 4.26 -1.56 0.66
CA GLU A 121 3.38 -0.77 1.51
C GLU A 121 4.06 0.50 2.01
N VAL A 122 5.28 0.39 2.55
CA VAL A 122 6.02 1.55 3.07
C VAL A 122 6.29 2.57 1.96
N LEU A 123 6.67 2.10 0.77
CA LEU A 123 6.87 2.97 -0.39
C LEU A 123 5.56 3.65 -0.79
N ARG A 124 4.46 2.88 -0.84
CA ARG A 124 3.14 3.40 -1.23
C ARG A 124 2.63 4.50 -0.32
N LEU A 125 2.76 4.31 0.98
CA LEU A 125 2.37 5.31 1.99
C LEU A 125 3.11 6.63 1.79
N THR A 126 4.39 6.60 1.44
CA THR A 126 5.16 7.83 1.23
C THR A 126 4.96 8.47 -0.14
N ALA A 127 4.72 7.66 -1.19
CA ALA A 127 4.70 8.14 -2.57
C ALA A 127 3.30 8.50 -3.08
N TRP A 128 2.25 7.78 -2.64
CA TRP A 128 0.87 8.03 -3.07
C TRP A 128 0.00 8.68 -2.00
N GLU A 129 0.26 8.38 -0.73
CA GLU A 129 -0.48 8.95 0.39
C GLU A 129 0.28 10.11 1.06
N GLU A 130 1.48 10.44 0.55
CA GLU A 130 2.31 11.59 0.94
C GLU A 130 2.62 11.68 2.44
N LEU A 131 2.61 10.53 3.14
CA LEU A 131 2.78 10.49 4.59
C LEU A 131 4.23 10.72 5.03
N GLY A 132 4.37 11.45 6.13
CA GLY A 132 5.62 11.57 6.87
C GLY A 132 6.00 10.28 7.62
N ILE A 133 7.23 10.19 8.11
CA ILE A 133 7.73 8.98 8.80
C ILE A 133 6.90 8.62 10.04
N ASP A 134 6.48 9.61 10.82
CA ASP A 134 5.69 9.37 12.03
C ASP A 134 4.29 8.84 11.69
N GLU A 135 3.68 9.34 10.63
CA GLU A 135 2.38 8.88 10.14
C GLU A 135 2.49 7.47 9.55
N VAL A 136 3.54 7.19 8.78
CA VAL A 136 3.86 5.83 8.32
C VAL A 136 4.02 4.88 9.52
N ALA A 137 4.66 5.34 10.61
CA ALA A 137 4.84 4.53 11.82
C ALA A 137 3.48 4.17 12.45
N VAL A 138 2.54 5.12 12.50
CA VAL A 138 1.15 4.88 12.93
C VAL A 138 0.48 3.83 12.04
N VAL A 139 0.55 3.97 10.71
CA VAL A 139 -0.08 3.03 9.77
C VAL A 139 0.47 1.60 9.95
N LEU A 140 1.79 1.50 10.13
CA LEU A 140 2.50 0.21 10.25
C LEU A 140 2.48 -0.38 11.66
N GLY A 141 1.95 0.34 12.66
CA GLY A 141 1.95 -0.09 14.05
C GLY A 141 3.35 -0.30 14.63
N CYS A 142 4.30 0.59 14.30
CA CYS A 142 5.67 0.52 14.81
C CYS A 142 6.19 1.90 15.24
N GLY A 143 7.42 1.96 15.79
CA GLY A 143 8.05 3.25 16.12
C GLY A 143 8.68 3.94 14.90
N SER A 144 8.78 5.28 14.92
CA SER A 144 9.31 6.11 13.82
C SER A 144 10.68 5.67 13.31
N ARG A 145 11.59 5.26 14.22
CA ARG A 145 12.90 4.72 13.84
C ARG A 145 12.77 3.45 12.99
N ALA A 146 11.86 2.55 13.36
CA ALA A 146 11.62 1.33 12.59
C ALA A 146 10.99 1.63 11.23
N ALA A 147 10.06 2.59 11.16
CA ALA A 147 9.47 3.06 9.89
C ALA A 147 10.53 3.66 8.95
N ALA A 148 11.39 4.56 9.44
CA ALA A 148 12.49 5.14 8.67
C ALA A 148 13.45 4.07 8.14
N MET A 149 13.83 3.11 8.99
CA MET A 149 14.70 1.99 8.59
C MET A 149 14.03 1.10 7.53
N ARG A 150 12.72 0.84 7.64
CA ARG A 150 11.96 0.08 6.64
C ARG A 150 11.94 0.84 5.31
N LEU A 151 11.64 2.13 5.31
CA LEU A 151 11.60 2.95 4.09
C LEU A 151 12.97 2.99 3.40
N HIS A 152 14.05 3.19 4.15
CA HIS A 152 15.40 3.20 3.60
C HIS A 152 15.73 1.87 2.90
N ARG A 153 15.44 0.73 3.56
CA ARG A 153 15.66 -0.59 2.96
C ARG A 153 14.77 -0.83 1.75
N ALA A 154 13.49 -0.44 1.81
CA ALA A 154 12.56 -0.59 0.70
C ALA A 154 13.03 0.21 -0.53
N ARG A 155 13.49 1.45 -0.35
CA ARG A 155 14.07 2.27 -1.44
C ARG A 155 15.32 1.62 -2.05
N ARG A 156 16.23 1.09 -1.23
CA ARG A 156 17.42 0.36 -1.72
C ARG A 156 17.05 -0.88 -2.53
N ARG A 157 16.07 -1.65 -2.07
CA ARG A 157 15.58 -2.84 -2.78
C ARG A 157 14.89 -2.46 -4.09
N LEU A 158 14.03 -1.44 -4.07
CA LEU A 158 13.39 -0.93 -5.28
C LEU A 158 14.45 -0.54 -6.31
N ARG A 159 15.48 0.20 -5.89
CA ARG A 159 16.57 0.57 -6.80
C ARG A 159 17.26 -0.65 -7.41
N ALA A 160 17.55 -1.67 -6.61
CA ALA A 160 18.15 -2.91 -7.10
C ALA A 160 17.24 -3.65 -8.10
N GLU A 161 15.92 -3.67 -7.91
CA GLU A 161 14.99 -4.26 -8.89
C GLU A 161 14.93 -3.43 -10.18
N ILE A 162 14.95 -2.10 -10.07
CA ILE A 162 15.02 -1.20 -11.22
C ILE A 162 16.29 -1.45 -12.03
N ASP A 163 17.45 -1.53 -11.36
CA ASP A 163 18.74 -1.74 -12.04
C ASP A 163 18.79 -3.12 -12.72
N ARG A 164 18.10 -4.14 -12.20
CA ARG A 164 17.97 -5.46 -12.85
C ARG A 164 17.09 -5.42 -14.10
N LEU A 165 15.99 -4.67 -14.06
CA LEU A 165 15.06 -4.53 -15.19
C LEU A 165 15.61 -3.59 -16.26
N HIS A 166 16.36 -2.56 -15.85
CA HIS A 166 16.96 -1.55 -16.72
C HIS A 166 18.37 -1.16 -16.26
N PRO A 167 19.41 -1.88 -16.72
CA PRO A 167 20.80 -1.63 -16.33
C PRO A 167 21.30 -0.20 -16.65
N THR A 168 20.70 0.47 -17.64
CA THR A 168 21.13 1.77 -18.16
C THR A 168 20.69 2.97 -17.32
N LEU A 169 19.75 2.82 -16.38
CA LEU A 169 19.33 3.90 -15.48
C LEU A 169 20.24 4.05 -14.24
N SER A 170 21.28 3.22 -14.14
CA SER A 170 22.21 3.15 -13.01
C SER A 170 23.39 4.14 -13.08
N THR A 171 23.53 4.94 -14.14
CA THR A 171 24.62 5.93 -14.26
C THR A 171 24.24 7.26 -13.60
N GLY A 172 24.47 7.36 -12.29
CA GLY A 172 24.68 8.65 -11.64
C GLY A 172 26.06 9.21 -12.01
N PRO A 173 26.25 10.54 -12.11
CA PRO A 173 27.51 11.14 -12.54
C PRO A 173 28.63 10.87 -11.53
N THR A 174 29.59 10.03 -11.91
CA THR A 174 30.87 9.91 -11.21
C THR A 174 31.73 11.14 -11.50
N ALA A 175 31.80 12.02 -10.50
CA ALA A 175 32.89 12.92 -10.14
C ALA A 175 33.91 13.30 -11.25
N THR A 176 33.88 14.58 -11.61
CA THR A 176 35.02 15.36 -12.09
C THR A 176 36.26 15.12 -11.23
N LYS A 177 37.29 14.52 -11.83
CA LYS A 177 38.68 14.61 -11.37
C LYS A 177 39.62 14.77 -12.58
N GLU A 178 39.79 16.00 -13.03
CA GLU A 178 40.99 16.42 -13.75
C GLU A 178 41.66 17.46 -12.83
N HIS A 179 42.56 17.01 -11.95
CA HIS A 179 44.01 16.97 -12.17
C HIS A 179 44.57 18.34 -12.55
N GLY A 180 45.09 19.02 -11.53
CA GLY A 180 45.89 20.23 -11.69
C GLY A 180 47.18 19.95 -12.44
N HIS A 181 47.55 20.92 -13.28
CA HIS A 181 48.90 21.13 -13.74
C HIS A 181 49.20 22.62 -13.61
N GLY A 182 50.23 22.95 -12.84
CA GLY A 182 50.71 24.30 -12.55
C GLY A 182 51.84 24.24 -11.55
#